data_AF-A0A962HBE7-F1
#
_entry.id   AF-A0A962HBE7-F1
#
_cell.length_a   1.000
_cell.length_b   1.000
_cell.length_c   1.000
_cell.angle_alpha   90.00
_cell.angle_beta   90.00
_cell.angle_gamma   90.00
#
_symmetry.space_group_name_H-M   'P 1'
#
loop_
_entity.id
_entity.type
_entity.pdbx_description
1 polymer ?
#
loop_
_entity_poly.entity_id
_entity_poly.type
_entity_poly.pdbx_seq_one_letter_code
_entity_poly.pdbx_strand_id
1 'polypeptide(L)'
;IALPTQGAALATLMLVTFGAFKIYHLLPSGPTFGLLLVLVAFTCILAVLQNALWLAVFGIVGGFAVPILTSSGGGSHVALFSYYALLNAGILAIAWQRSWRSLNLLGFLFTFIIGTAWGVQRYEPEHYASAQFFLILFVLFYVAIAVLYAWRQSTQLKLYVDATLVFGVPTVAMALQYGLVKDMEFGSALSALCFGLLYAALASTLWRWRRGHLR
;
A
#
# COMPACT_ATOMS: atom_id res chain seq x y z
N ILE A 1 7.63 -17.60 23.72
CA ILE A 1 6.42 -18.44 23.46
C ILE A 1 5.15 -17.59 23.27
N ALA A 2 5.09 -16.33 23.72
CA ALA A 2 3.88 -15.50 23.61
C ALA A 2 3.52 -15.00 22.19
N LEU A 3 4.48 -14.76 21.28
CA LEU A 3 4.20 -14.17 19.95
C LEU A 3 3.26 -15.00 19.07
N PRO A 4 3.49 -16.32 18.85
CA PRO A 4 2.62 -17.13 18.01
C PRO A 4 1.21 -17.24 18.59
N THR A 5 1.09 -17.35 19.91
CA THR A 5 -0.19 -17.45 20.62
C THR A 5 -1.01 -16.16 20.49
N GLN A 6 -0.37 -14.99 20.58
CA GLN A 6 -1.05 -13.70 20.38
C GLN A 6 -1.50 -13.52 18.93
N GLY A 7 -0.65 -13.87 17.97
CA GLY A 7 -1.02 -13.87 16.55
C GLY A 7 -2.20 -14.81 16.27
N ALA A 8 -2.19 -16.01 16.84
CA ALA A 8 -3.29 -16.97 16.72
C ALA A 8 -4.58 -16.47 17.38
N ALA A 9 -4.49 -15.79 18.53
CA ALA A 9 -5.65 -15.19 19.19
C ALA A 9 -6.27 -14.08 18.32
N LEU A 10 -5.44 -13.19 17.77
CA LEU A 10 -5.90 -12.11 16.86
C LEU A 10 -6.49 -12.68 15.57
N ALA A 11 -5.85 -13.68 14.97
CA ALA A 11 -6.36 -14.35 13.78
C ALA A 11 -7.71 -15.03 14.05
N THR A 12 -7.84 -15.70 15.20
CA THR A 12 -9.12 -16.29 15.63
C THR A 12 -10.19 -15.22 15.81
N LEU A 13 -9.88 -14.09 16.45
CA LEU A 13 -10.84 -12.98 16.60
C LEU A 13 -11.30 -12.40 15.26
N MET A 14 -10.37 -12.23 14.31
CA MET A 14 -10.70 -11.79 12.95
C MET A 14 -11.60 -12.81 12.23
N LEU A 15 -11.26 -14.09 12.30
CA LEU A 15 -12.05 -15.17 11.70
C LEU A 15 -13.45 -15.28 12.31
N VAL A 16 -13.57 -15.17 13.64
CA VAL A 16 -14.85 -15.19 14.34
C VAL A 16 -15.69 -13.97 13.96
N THR A 17 -15.10 -12.78 13.91
CA THR A 17 -15.79 -11.55 13.47
C THR A 17 -16.32 -11.70 12.04
N PHE A 18 -15.50 -12.26 11.16
CA PHE A 18 -15.89 -12.52 9.78
C PHE A 18 -16.98 -13.60 9.66
N GLY A 19 -16.86 -14.70 10.41
CA GLY A 19 -17.88 -15.76 10.45
C GLY A 19 -19.22 -15.26 10.98
N ALA A 20 -19.20 -14.43 12.04
CA ALA A 20 -20.39 -13.80 12.59
C ALA A 20 -21.12 -12.93 11.56
N PHE A 21 -20.38 -12.23 10.69
CA PHE A 21 -20.94 -11.44 9.60
C PHE A 21 -21.45 -12.30 8.43
N LYS A 22 -20.60 -13.17 7.89
CA LYS A 22 -20.86 -13.83 6.59
C LYS A 22 -21.66 -15.13 6.71
N ILE A 23 -21.44 -15.91 7.76
CA ILE A 23 -22.06 -17.23 7.93
C ILE A 23 -23.34 -17.10 8.76
N TYR A 24 -23.26 -16.34 9.85
CA TYR A 24 -24.35 -16.25 10.82
C TYR A 24 -25.21 -14.99 10.69
N HIS A 25 -24.81 -14.02 9.84
CA HIS A 25 -25.52 -12.74 9.64
C HIS A 25 -25.86 -12.00 10.94
N LEU A 26 -25.08 -12.22 12.00
CA LEU A 26 -25.28 -11.65 13.34
C LEU A 26 -24.90 -10.17 13.40
N LEU A 27 -23.99 -9.74 12.52
CA LEU A 27 -23.47 -8.38 12.47
C LEU A 27 -23.81 -7.72 11.13
N PRO A 28 -24.18 -6.42 11.13
CA PRO A 28 -24.25 -5.63 9.90
C PRO A 28 -22.85 -5.34 9.32
N SER A 29 -22.78 -5.03 8.02
CA SER A 29 -21.49 -4.83 7.31
C SER A 29 -20.64 -3.67 7.84
N GLY A 30 -21.27 -2.56 8.23
CA GLY A 30 -20.59 -1.38 8.79
C GLY A 30 -19.78 -1.67 10.07
N PRO A 31 -20.41 -2.16 11.16
CA PRO A 31 -19.69 -2.48 12.39
C PRO A 31 -18.69 -3.62 12.23
N THR A 32 -18.95 -4.63 11.38
CA THR A 32 -17.96 -5.67 11.06
C THR A 32 -16.70 -5.08 10.44
N PHE A 33 -16.87 -4.17 9.47
CA PHE A 33 -15.75 -3.49 8.83
C PHE A 33 -14.93 -2.68 9.84
N GLY A 34 -15.61 -1.90 10.70
CA GLY A 34 -14.96 -1.12 11.75
C GLY A 34 -14.20 -2.00 12.74
N LEU A 35 -14.79 -3.12 13.17
CA LEU A 35 -14.16 -4.05 14.11
C LEU A 35 -12.93 -4.73 13.51
N LEU A 36 -13.02 -5.22 12.26
CA LEU A 36 -11.88 -5.80 11.56
C LEU A 36 -10.77 -4.77 11.34
N LEU A 37 -11.11 -3.53 11.02
CA LEU A 37 -10.15 -2.42 10.88
C LEU A 37 -9.39 -2.16 12.19
N VAL A 38 -10.11 -2.10 13.31
CA VAL A 38 -9.50 -1.92 14.64
C VAL A 38 -8.60 -3.09 14.99
N LEU A 39 -9.03 -4.34 14.72
CA LEU A 39 -8.22 -5.53 14.97
C LEU A 39 -6.95 -5.54 14.12
N VAL A 40 -7.04 -5.14 12.85
CA VAL A 40 -5.88 -5.03 11.94
C VAL A 40 -4.91 -3.96 12.43
N ALA A 41 -5.41 -2.77 12.77
CA ALA A 41 -4.58 -1.69 13.30
C ALA A 41 -3.88 -2.10 14.59
N PHE A 42 -4.62 -2.74 15.51
CA PHE A 42 -4.08 -3.26 16.77
C PHE A 42 -3.00 -4.33 16.53
N THR A 43 -3.24 -5.24 15.58
CA THR A 43 -2.26 -6.26 15.17
C THR A 43 -0.98 -5.58 14.63
N CYS A 44 -1.11 -4.60 13.74
CA CYS A 44 0.04 -3.87 13.22
C CYS A 44 0.82 -3.13 14.31
N ILE A 45 0.14 -2.47 15.27
CA ILE A 45 0.79 -1.79 16.39
C ILE A 45 1.55 -2.80 17.26
N LEU A 46 0.93 -3.91 17.63
CA LEU A 46 1.60 -4.97 18.39
C LEU A 46 2.79 -5.53 17.64
N ALA A 47 2.71 -5.69 16.32
CA ALA A 47 3.82 -6.18 15.52
C ALA A 47 5.04 -5.26 15.61
N VAL A 48 4.83 -3.95 15.58
CA VAL A 48 5.90 -2.94 15.72
C VAL A 48 6.48 -2.97 17.13
N LEU A 49 5.63 -3.00 18.16
CA LEU A 49 6.06 -3.04 19.56
C LEU A 49 6.86 -4.31 19.89
N GLN A 50 6.48 -5.44 19.29
CA GLN A 50 7.11 -6.74 19.54
C GLN A 50 8.22 -7.10 18.54
N ASN A 51 8.53 -6.21 17.59
CA ASN A 51 9.48 -6.47 16.50
C ASN A 51 9.17 -7.78 15.75
N ALA A 52 7.89 -8.03 15.49
CA ALA A 52 7.35 -9.30 15.00
C ALA A 52 6.89 -9.19 13.54
N LEU A 53 7.81 -9.44 12.59
CA LEU A 53 7.51 -9.35 11.15
C LEU A 53 6.27 -10.16 10.74
N TRP A 54 6.17 -11.41 11.22
CA TRP A 54 5.06 -12.29 10.87
C TRP A 54 3.71 -11.72 11.28
N LEU A 55 3.63 -11.09 12.44
CA LEU A 55 2.40 -10.51 12.96
C LEU A 55 1.97 -9.29 12.12
N ALA A 56 2.94 -8.49 11.65
CA ALA A 56 2.68 -7.39 10.72
C ALA A 56 2.19 -7.89 9.36
N VAL A 57 2.82 -8.95 8.82
CA VAL A 57 2.41 -9.57 7.56
C VAL A 57 0.97 -10.08 7.67
N PHE A 58 0.63 -10.79 8.75
CA PHE A 58 -0.76 -11.23 8.99
C PHE A 58 -1.74 -10.06 9.07
N GLY A 59 -1.39 -9.00 9.82
CA GLY A 59 -2.22 -7.80 9.92
C GLY A 59 -2.48 -7.16 8.56
N ILE A 60 -1.45 -7.01 7.72
CA ILE A 60 -1.59 -6.42 6.39
C ILE A 60 -2.40 -7.29 5.45
N VAL A 61 -2.10 -8.59 5.37
CA VAL A 61 -2.87 -9.54 4.53
C VAL A 61 -4.33 -9.51 4.94
N GLY A 62 -4.60 -9.56 6.26
CA GLY A 62 -5.94 -9.43 6.81
C GLY A 62 -6.59 -8.09 6.44
N GLY A 63 -5.85 -6.99 6.58
CA GLY A 63 -6.27 -5.64 6.23
C GLY A 63 -6.71 -5.50 4.79
N PHE A 64 -5.88 -5.92 3.82
CA PHE A 64 -6.26 -5.89 2.42
C PHE A 64 -7.42 -6.83 2.09
N ALA A 65 -7.60 -7.90 2.85
CA ALA A 65 -8.74 -8.80 2.69
C ALA A 65 -10.06 -8.22 3.24
N VAL A 66 -10.04 -7.31 4.24
CA VAL A 66 -11.26 -6.80 4.89
C VAL A 66 -12.30 -6.31 3.88
N PRO A 67 -12.01 -5.37 2.97
CA PRO A 67 -13.01 -4.85 2.06
C PRO A 67 -13.52 -5.91 1.08
N ILE A 68 -12.65 -6.82 0.62
CA ILE A 68 -13.02 -7.90 -0.29
C ILE A 68 -13.98 -8.88 0.40
N LEU A 69 -13.77 -9.09 1.69
CA LEU A 69 -14.56 -10.00 2.52
C LEU A 69 -15.89 -9.40 2.99
N THR A 70 -15.95 -8.08 3.23
CA THR A 70 -17.14 -7.39 3.73
C THR A 70 -17.93 -6.62 2.66
N SER A 71 -17.42 -6.50 1.43
CA SER A 71 -18.09 -5.75 0.36
C SER A 71 -19.35 -6.49 -0.12
N SER A 72 -20.50 -5.82 0.01
CA SER A 72 -21.79 -6.26 -0.51
C SER A 72 -22.00 -5.91 -2.00
N GLY A 73 -20.94 -5.65 -2.76
CA GLY A 73 -21.00 -5.45 -4.22
C GLY A 73 -21.39 -4.06 -4.72
N GLY A 74 -21.74 -3.11 -3.83
CA GLY A 74 -22.15 -1.74 -4.17
C GLY A 74 -21.24 -0.63 -3.64
N GLY A 75 -20.03 -0.95 -3.16
CA GLY A 75 -19.15 0.02 -2.51
C GLY A 75 -18.55 1.03 -3.48
N SER A 76 -18.62 2.32 -3.12
CA SER A 76 -17.93 3.40 -3.85
C SER A 76 -16.43 3.13 -3.93
N HIS A 77 -15.88 3.25 -5.14
CA HIS A 77 -14.46 3.07 -5.43
C HIS A 77 -13.57 4.02 -4.62
N VAL A 78 -14.08 5.22 -4.30
CA VAL A 78 -13.38 6.21 -3.47
C VAL A 78 -13.20 5.70 -2.04
N ALA A 79 -14.18 5.01 -1.47
CA ALA A 79 -14.08 4.47 -0.12
C ALA A 79 -13.04 3.33 -0.05
N LEU A 80 -13.05 2.44 -1.04
CA LEU A 80 -12.07 1.34 -1.13
C LEU A 80 -10.65 1.86 -1.28
N PHE A 81 -10.42 2.80 -2.20
CA PHE A 81 -9.08 3.36 -2.39
C PHE A 81 -8.64 4.23 -1.21
N SER A 82 -9.54 4.96 -0.55
CA SER A 82 -9.22 5.71 0.68
C SER A 82 -8.81 4.77 1.81
N TYR A 83 -9.48 3.62 1.94
CA TYR A 83 -9.09 2.59 2.91
C TYR A 83 -7.71 2.01 2.59
N TYR A 84 -7.42 1.68 1.33
CA TYR A 84 -6.08 1.24 0.94
C TYR A 84 -5.03 2.34 1.13
N ALA A 85 -5.38 3.61 0.93
CA ALA A 85 -4.49 4.74 1.23
C ALA A 85 -4.18 4.81 2.72
N LEU A 86 -5.17 4.60 3.58
CA LEU A 86 -4.97 4.53 5.04
C LEU A 86 -4.08 3.36 5.44
N LEU A 87 -4.30 2.16 4.87
CA LEU A 87 -3.43 1.01 5.10
C LEU A 87 -2.00 1.30 4.63
N ASN A 88 -1.82 1.86 3.44
CA ASN A 88 -0.51 2.24 2.91
C ASN A 88 0.19 3.30 3.76
N ALA A 89 -0.55 4.28 4.29
CA ALA A 89 -0.02 5.23 5.27
C ALA A 89 0.44 4.53 6.55
N GLY A 90 -0.30 3.49 7.00
CA GLY A 90 0.14 2.60 8.08
C GLY A 90 1.44 1.87 7.76
N ILE A 91 1.57 1.29 6.55
CA ILE A 91 2.81 0.65 6.09
C ILE A 91 3.96 1.65 6.07
N LEU A 92 3.74 2.87 5.56
CA LEU A 92 4.73 3.95 5.56
C LEU A 92 5.15 4.32 7.00
N ALA A 93 4.19 4.44 7.93
CA ALA A 93 4.48 4.73 9.33
C ALA A 93 5.30 3.59 9.99
N ILE A 94 4.96 2.33 9.69
CA ILE A 94 5.75 1.17 10.13
C ILE A 94 7.15 1.22 9.52
N ALA A 95 7.27 1.51 8.22
CA ALA A 95 8.55 1.65 7.52
C ALA A 95 9.42 2.76 8.13
N TRP A 96 8.81 3.82 8.66
CA TRP A 96 9.50 4.87 9.41
C TRP A 96 10.10 4.37 10.71
N GLN A 97 9.49 3.40 11.39
CA GLN A 97 10.05 2.84 12.63
C GLN A 97 10.98 1.66 12.35
N ARG A 98 10.58 0.78 11.42
CA ARG A 98 11.21 -0.49 11.12
C ARG A 98 11.22 -0.74 9.61
N SER A 99 12.41 -0.88 9.04
CA SER A 99 12.65 -1.13 7.63
C SER A 99 12.41 -2.61 7.26
N TRP A 100 11.18 -3.10 7.34
CA TRP A 100 10.85 -4.46 6.92
C TRP A 100 10.50 -4.54 5.43
N ARG A 101 11.49 -4.92 4.60
CA ARG A 101 11.33 -5.12 3.14
C ARG A 101 10.12 -5.97 2.75
N SER A 102 9.95 -7.13 3.37
CA SER A 102 8.84 -8.05 3.04
C SER A 102 7.48 -7.40 3.24
N LEU A 103 7.34 -6.51 4.22
CA LEU A 103 6.10 -5.80 4.51
C LEU A 103 5.77 -4.80 3.40
N ASN A 104 6.76 -4.02 2.98
CA ASN A 104 6.63 -3.02 1.92
C ASN A 104 6.30 -3.67 0.57
N LEU A 105 6.99 -4.77 0.24
CA LEU A 105 6.76 -5.51 -1.00
C LEU A 105 5.35 -6.12 -1.04
N LEU A 106 4.89 -6.63 0.09
CA LEU A 106 3.57 -7.24 0.21
C LEU A 106 2.46 -6.19 0.09
N GLY A 107 2.60 -5.04 0.77
CA GLY A 107 1.71 -3.89 0.57
C GLY A 107 1.65 -3.44 -0.89
N PHE A 108 2.83 -3.35 -1.53
CA PHE A 108 2.97 -3.00 -2.94
C PHE A 108 2.20 -3.96 -3.83
N LEU A 109 2.45 -5.27 -3.68
CA LEU A 109 1.75 -6.31 -4.44
C LEU A 109 0.23 -6.21 -4.29
N PHE A 110 -0.28 -6.11 -3.06
CA PHE A 110 -1.72 -6.02 -2.84
C PHE A 110 -2.33 -4.75 -3.43
N THR A 111 -1.72 -3.59 -3.20
CA THR A 111 -2.25 -2.30 -3.69
C THR A 111 -2.32 -2.27 -5.20
N PHE A 112 -1.25 -2.72 -5.87
CA PHE A 112 -1.19 -2.70 -7.33
C PHE A 112 -2.04 -3.80 -7.98
N ILE A 113 -2.08 -5.02 -7.42
CA ILE A 113 -2.97 -6.08 -7.93
C ILE A 113 -4.42 -5.63 -7.83
N ILE A 114 -4.84 -5.11 -6.67
CA ILE A 114 -6.22 -4.69 -6.44
C ILE A 114 -6.56 -3.47 -7.30
N GLY A 115 -5.65 -2.49 -7.39
CA GLY A 115 -5.81 -1.33 -8.27
C GLY A 115 -5.94 -1.72 -9.74
N THR A 116 -5.13 -2.68 -10.21
CA THR A 116 -5.20 -3.21 -11.59
C THR A 116 -6.50 -3.97 -11.82
N ALA A 117 -6.88 -4.87 -10.92
CA ALA A 117 -8.12 -5.65 -11.02
C ALA A 117 -9.35 -4.73 -11.10
N TRP A 118 -9.36 -3.68 -10.27
CA TRP A 118 -10.38 -2.66 -10.33
C TRP A 118 -10.37 -1.88 -11.65
N GLY A 119 -9.19 -1.44 -12.10
CA GLY A 119 -9.01 -0.69 -13.34
C GLY A 119 -9.38 -1.47 -14.61
N VAL A 120 -9.33 -2.81 -14.60
CA VAL A 120 -9.76 -3.63 -15.75
C VAL A 120 -11.25 -3.92 -15.71
N GLN A 121 -11.84 -4.10 -14.53
CA GLN A 121 -13.23 -4.60 -14.40
C GLN A 121 -14.28 -3.49 -14.21
N ARG A 122 -13.90 -2.33 -13.67
CA ARG A 122 -14.84 -1.30 -13.18
C ARG A 122 -14.48 0.12 -13.64
N TYR A 123 -13.53 0.24 -14.57
CA TYR A 123 -13.10 1.53 -15.06
C TYR A 123 -14.11 2.12 -16.03
N GLU A 124 -14.61 3.30 -15.67
CA GLU A 124 -15.42 4.16 -16.53
C GLU A 124 -14.69 5.51 -16.70
N PRO A 125 -14.80 6.17 -17.86
CA PRO A 125 -14.12 7.45 -18.12
C PRO A 125 -14.45 8.54 -17.08
N GLU A 126 -15.63 8.48 -16.47
CA GLU A 126 -16.07 9.42 -15.42
C GLU A 126 -15.23 9.31 -14.12
N HIS A 127 -14.57 8.18 -13.88
CA HIS A 127 -13.77 7.94 -12.67
C HIS A 127 -12.28 8.31 -12.84
N TYR A 128 -11.89 8.83 -14.00
CA TYR A 128 -10.50 9.16 -14.34
C TYR A 128 -9.83 10.05 -13.28
N ALA A 129 -10.47 11.13 -12.86
CA ALA A 129 -9.90 12.09 -11.91
C ALA A 129 -9.58 11.45 -10.54
N SER A 130 -10.52 10.64 -10.02
CA SER A 130 -10.32 9.94 -8.74
C SER A 130 -9.26 8.85 -8.86
N ALA A 131 -9.29 8.05 -9.93
CA ALA A 131 -8.31 7.00 -10.17
C ALA A 131 -6.89 7.56 -10.32
N GLN A 132 -6.73 8.68 -11.03
CA GLN A 132 -5.44 9.34 -11.17
C GLN A 132 -4.93 9.93 -9.85
N PHE A 133 -5.80 10.56 -9.06
CA PHE A 133 -5.42 11.05 -7.73
C PHE A 133 -4.90 9.91 -6.83
N PHE A 134 -5.62 8.79 -6.76
CA PHE A 134 -5.19 7.64 -5.96
C PHE A 134 -3.92 6.99 -6.49
N LEU A 135 -3.75 6.89 -7.81
CA LEU A 135 -2.53 6.37 -8.41
C LEU A 135 -1.31 7.23 -8.06
N ILE A 136 -1.43 8.56 -8.17
CA ILE A 136 -0.38 9.49 -7.75
C ILE A 136 -0.10 9.31 -6.26
N LEU A 137 -1.13 9.24 -5.42
CA LEU A 137 -1.00 9.07 -3.98
C LEU A 137 -0.26 7.76 -3.62
N PHE A 138 -0.60 6.64 -4.25
CA PHE A 138 0.07 5.36 -4.02
C PHE A 138 1.52 5.40 -4.48
N VAL A 139 1.81 5.98 -5.65
CA VAL A 139 3.17 6.20 -6.13
C VAL A 139 3.97 7.02 -5.12
N LEU A 140 3.40 8.12 -4.62
CA LEU A 140 4.04 8.97 -3.61
C LEU A 140 4.33 8.20 -2.32
N PHE A 141 3.41 7.37 -1.84
CA PHE A 141 3.65 6.52 -0.66
C PHE A 141 4.84 5.59 -0.88
N TYR A 142 4.89 4.85 -1.98
CA TYR A 142 5.99 3.90 -2.20
C TYR A 142 7.32 4.57 -2.54
N VAL A 143 7.31 5.71 -3.24
CA VAL A 143 8.50 6.54 -3.43
C VAL A 143 9.00 7.06 -2.09
N ALA A 144 8.12 7.54 -1.21
CA ALA A 144 8.49 7.97 0.13
C ALA A 144 9.09 6.82 0.94
N ILE A 145 8.51 5.61 0.89
CA ILE A 145 9.07 4.41 1.52
C ILE A 145 10.48 4.13 0.98
N ALA A 146 10.67 4.16 -0.35
CA ALA A 146 11.97 3.90 -0.98
C ALA A 146 13.03 4.95 -0.57
N VAL A 147 12.66 6.23 -0.54
CA VAL A 147 13.55 7.33 -0.12
C VAL A 147 13.91 7.23 1.36
N LEU A 148 12.94 6.96 2.24
CA LEU A 148 13.17 6.71 3.67
C LEU A 148 14.15 5.57 3.90
N TYR A 149 14.01 4.50 3.12
CA TYR A 149 14.89 3.36 3.17
C TYR A 149 16.32 3.74 2.76
N ALA A 150 16.46 4.45 1.63
CA ALA A 150 17.76 4.93 1.15
C ALA A 150 18.45 5.87 2.14
N TRP A 151 17.71 6.75 2.82
CA TRP A 151 18.25 7.65 3.84
C TRP A 151 18.74 6.91 5.09
N ARG A 152 18.04 5.86 5.52
CA ARG A 152 18.40 5.09 6.72
C ARG A 152 19.47 4.03 6.50
N GLN A 153 19.61 3.50 5.28
CA GLN A 153 20.54 2.41 4.99
C GLN A 153 22.00 2.83 4.69
N SER A 154 22.36 4.10 4.90
CA SER A 154 23.74 4.60 4.73
C SER A 154 24.81 3.85 5.56
N THR A 155 24.44 2.99 6.52
CA THR A 155 25.37 2.39 7.49
C THR A 155 25.57 0.87 7.42
N GLN A 156 24.91 0.12 6.53
CA GLN A 156 25.11 -1.33 6.41
C GLN A 156 25.12 -1.78 4.93
N LEU A 157 26.33 -2.01 4.40
CA LEU A 157 26.66 -2.55 3.07
C LEU A 157 26.24 -4.04 2.88
N LYS A 158 25.06 -4.44 3.34
CA LYS A 158 24.47 -5.74 2.98
C LYS A 158 23.30 -5.52 2.02
N LEU A 159 23.71 -5.43 0.76
CA LEU A 159 23.04 -5.76 -0.49
C LEU A 159 21.56 -5.38 -0.67
N TYR A 160 21.35 -4.66 -1.79
CA TYR A 160 20.08 -4.24 -2.38
C TYR A 160 19.35 -3.16 -1.59
N VAL A 161 19.63 -1.91 -1.98
CA VAL A 161 18.54 -0.93 -2.20
C VAL A 161 17.39 -1.73 -2.80
N ASP A 162 16.19 -1.58 -2.25
CA ASP A 162 15.01 -2.35 -2.62
C ASP A 162 14.64 -2.03 -4.08
N ALA A 163 15.43 -2.53 -5.03
CA ALA A 163 15.41 -2.18 -6.43
C ALA A 163 14.04 -2.51 -7.02
N THR A 164 13.38 -3.53 -6.46
CA THR A 164 11.99 -3.87 -6.74
C THR A 164 11.04 -2.72 -6.40
N LEU A 165 11.20 -2.02 -5.29
CA LEU A 165 10.36 -0.85 -4.98
C LEU A 165 10.80 0.38 -5.79
N VAL A 166 12.11 0.61 -5.91
CA VAL A 166 12.64 1.78 -6.64
C VAL A 166 12.26 1.74 -8.12
N PHE A 167 12.42 0.60 -8.78
CA PHE A 167 12.14 0.44 -10.21
C PHE A 167 10.75 -0.15 -10.48
N GLY A 168 10.22 -1.00 -9.60
CA GLY A 168 8.90 -1.61 -9.79
C GLY A 168 7.75 -0.63 -9.60
N VAL A 169 7.84 0.31 -8.66
CA VAL A 169 6.78 1.33 -8.46
C VAL A 169 6.58 2.19 -9.72
N PRO A 170 7.63 2.79 -10.30
CA PRO A 170 7.50 3.51 -11.56
C PRO A 170 7.00 2.63 -12.70
N THR A 171 7.53 1.40 -12.82
CA THR A 171 7.15 0.50 -13.92
C THR A 171 5.67 0.15 -13.88
N VAL A 172 5.15 -0.27 -12.73
CA VAL A 172 3.75 -0.65 -12.59
C VAL A 172 2.83 0.57 -12.65
N ALA A 173 3.25 1.69 -12.05
CA ALA A 173 2.49 2.94 -12.16
C ALA A 173 2.38 3.42 -13.60
N MET A 174 3.46 3.31 -14.39
CA MET A 174 3.46 3.66 -15.79
C MET A 174 2.58 2.73 -16.63
N ALA A 175 2.59 1.43 -16.33
CA ALA A 175 1.71 0.46 -16.98
C ALA A 175 0.23 0.77 -16.71
N LEU A 176 -0.12 1.10 -15.47
CA LEU A 176 -1.49 1.50 -15.10
C LEU A 176 -1.89 2.84 -15.70
N GLN A 177 -0.97 3.82 -15.69
CA GLN A 177 -1.18 5.13 -16.30
C GLN A 177 -1.38 5.01 -17.82
N TYR A 178 -0.65 4.13 -18.50
CA TYR A 178 -0.88 3.83 -19.90
C TYR A 178 -2.30 3.27 -20.13
N GLY A 179 -2.77 2.37 -19.25
CA GLY A 179 -4.12 1.81 -19.31
C GLY A 179 -5.23 2.85 -19.11
N LEU A 180 -5.04 3.81 -18.21
CA LEU A 180 -5.99 4.89 -17.93
C LEU A 180 -6.12 5.89 -19.09
N VAL A 181 -5.04 6.08 -19.85
CA VAL A 181 -4.92 7.18 -20.79
C VAL A 181 -4.87 6.73 -22.26
N LYS A 182 -5.01 5.42 -22.50
CA LYS A 182 -4.97 4.81 -23.85
C LYS A 182 -6.00 5.40 -24.83
N ASP A 183 -7.12 5.92 -24.32
CA ASP A 183 -8.23 6.44 -25.12
C ASP A 183 -8.14 7.98 -25.31
N MET A 184 -7.15 8.65 -24.71
CA MET A 184 -6.91 10.09 -24.87
C MET A 184 -5.70 10.35 -25.76
N GLU A 185 -5.91 11.07 -26.86
CA GLU A 185 -4.97 11.28 -27.99
C GLU A 185 -3.54 11.71 -27.59
N PHE A 186 -3.38 12.46 -26.49
CA PHE A 186 -2.07 12.95 -26.00
C PHE A 186 -1.68 12.52 -24.59
N GLY A 187 -2.55 11.79 -23.87
CA GLY A 187 -2.37 11.71 -22.43
C GLY A 187 -1.29 10.69 -21.98
N SER A 188 -0.95 9.70 -22.80
CA SER A 188 0.19 8.82 -22.56
C SER A 188 1.52 9.58 -22.63
N ALA A 189 1.63 10.53 -23.56
CA ALA A 189 2.78 11.40 -23.72
C ALA A 189 2.92 12.39 -22.53
N LEU A 190 1.82 13.02 -22.11
CA LEU A 190 1.83 13.95 -20.97
C LEU A 190 2.17 13.24 -19.64
N SER A 191 1.67 12.02 -19.47
CA SER A 191 1.97 11.18 -18.31
C SER A 191 3.44 10.76 -18.27
N ALA A 192 4.00 10.41 -19.43
CA ALA A 192 5.43 10.12 -19.55
C ALA A 192 6.31 11.33 -19.24
N LEU A 193 5.88 12.51 -19.66
CA LEU A 193 6.56 13.77 -19.39
C LEU A 193 6.51 14.12 -17.89
N CYS A 194 5.36 13.95 -17.24
CA CYS A 194 5.20 14.14 -15.79
C CYS A 194 6.06 13.16 -14.98
N PHE A 195 6.05 11.87 -15.32
CA PHE A 195 6.89 10.86 -14.67
C PHE A 195 8.39 11.17 -14.87
N GLY A 196 8.79 11.53 -16.07
CA GLY A 196 10.17 11.92 -16.39
C GLY A 196 10.63 13.14 -15.60
N LEU A 197 9.80 14.18 -15.50
CA LEU A 197 10.09 15.38 -14.72
C LEU A 197 10.18 15.09 -13.22
N LEU A 198 9.26 14.29 -12.67
CA LEU A 198 9.30 13.88 -11.25
C LEU A 198 10.58 13.12 -10.92
N TYR A 199 10.97 12.15 -11.76
CA TYR A 199 12.17 11.37 -11.55
C TYR A 199 13.46 12.20 -11.74
N ALA A 200 13.48 13.11 -12.73
CA ALA A 200 14.60 14.04 -12.92
C ALA A 200 14.73 15.06 -11.78
N ALA A 201 13.62 15.54 -11.24
CA ALA A 201 13.60 16.42 -10.06
C ALA A 201 14.11 15.68 -8.81
N LEU A 202 13.66 14.45 -8.57
CA LEU A 202 14.16 13.59 -7.48
C LEU A 202 15.66 13.28 -7.64
N ALA A 203 16.11 12.91 -8.83
CA ALA A 203 17.51 12.63 -9.10
C ALA A 203 18.40 13.86 -8.92
N SER A 204 17.96 15.03 -9.41
CA SER A 204 18.72 16.28 -9.29
C SER A 204 18.78 16.80 -7.86
N THR A 205 17.69 16.70 -7.10
CA THR A 205 17.66 17.08 -5.67
C THR A 205 18.54 16.16 -4.83
N LEU A 206 18.46 14.84 -5.01
CA LEU A 206 19.35 13.87 -4.35
C LEU A 206 20.83 14.10 -4.71
N TRP A 207 21.13 14.42 -5.97
CA TRP A 207 22.50 14.68 -6.41
C TRP A 207 23.06 16.01 -5.89
N ARG A 208 22.22 17.04 -5.77
CA ARG A 208 22.58 18.31 -5.11
C ARG A 208 22.83 18.12 -3.62
N TRP A 209 22.01 17.31 -2.95
CA TRP A 209 22.17 16.97 -1.54
C TRP A 209 23.48 16.20 -1.26
N ARG A 210 23.82 15.23 -2.12
CA ARG A 210 25.06 14.46 -1.99
C ARG A 210 26.33 15.29 -2.20
N ARG A 211 26.27 16.37 -3.00
CA ARG A 211 27.36 17.33 -3.20
C ARG A 211 27.55 18.30 -2.02
N GLY A 212 26.53 18.49 -1.18
CA GLY A 212 26.60 19.33 0.01
C GLY A 212 27.30 18.66 1.20
N HIS A 213 27.28 17.33 1.29
CA HIS A 213 27.89 16.55 2.38
C HIS A 213 29.37 16.16 2.15
N LEU A 214 29.95 16.54 1.00
CA LEU A 214 31.35 16.28 0.62
C LEU A 214 32.20 17.56 0.58
N ARG A 215 31.74 18.64 1.22
CA ARG A 215 32.51 19.87 1.43
C ARG A 215 32.72 20.11 2.91
#